data_AF-A0A432FA48-F1
#
_entry.id   AF-A0A432FA48-F1
#
_cell.length_a   1.000
_cell.length_b   1.000
_cell.length_c   1.000
_cell.angle_alpha   90.00
_cell.angle_beta   90.00
_cell.angle_gamma   90.00
#
_symmetry.space_group_name_H-M   'P 1'
#
loop_
_entity.id
_entity.type
_entity.pdbx_description
1 polymer ?
#
loop_
_entity_poly.entity_id
_entity_poly.type
_entity_poly.pdbx_seq_one_letter_code
_entity_poly.pdbx_strand_id
1 'polypeptide(L)'
;MILAGSIVGSGELIATTRTGAEAGFDFLWLIIFGCIIKVFTQIELARHTISSGKTSLAALNEVPGPRVLNGNWIIWYWFLLFIAIVAQQGGIVGGVGQAMSISLPLTEEGRKYNEYVQTKVQLEVAQAELKNQADTDTERLAKLNDQIVDLTAKFETIKQTPVAYDDKYWAGILTLIAIVLLVWGNFNFIERFCIFMVVTFTLVTIVNLFALQTHDAWAVSVSDIVRGLSFRIPEPTEELQPLTTALATFGIIGVGGAELIAYPYWCLEKGYGKWIGPRDDSDSWLDRARGWLRVMQWDAWGAMIVYTFCTIAFYLLGAAILGRSGLLPEKSELIQTLSAMYAPVFGAAAQGVFLFGAFAVLFSTFYVALAAQSRLAADAVNVLGFAKLNEAQKKKVVKGLGVALPAIAVTIYALFPAPVWLILTAGTMQAILLPMLGFSVLYFRYKKSDPRLRAGKVWDVMLWFSFLAFLVIGVHLAYTKLFT
;
A
#
# COMPACT_ATOMS: atom_id res chain seq x y z
N MET A 1 -9.26 -15.82 -2.90
CA MET A 1 -8.92 -14.94 -1.77
C MET A 1 -9.46 -13.56 -2.06
N ILE A 2 -10.07 -12.91 -1.07
CA ILE A 2 -10.62 -11.55 -1.22
C ILE A 2 -9.48 -10.51 -1.12
N LEU A 3 -8.53 -10.77 -0.23
CA LEU A 3 -7.48 -9.83 0.15
C LEU A 3 -6.20 -9.89 -0.69
N ALA A 4 -5.75 -11.08 -1.11
CA ALA A 4 -4.44 -11.17 -1.80
C ALA A 4 -4.37 -10.35 -3.10
N GLY A 5 -5.50 -10.13 -3.77
CA GLY A 5 -5.58 -9.28 -4.96
C GLY A 5 -5.54 -7.78 -4.73
N SER A 6 -5.80 -7.35 -3.50
CA SER A 6 -5.93 -5.93 -3.14
C SER A 6 -4.82 -5.43 -2.23
N ILE A 7 -4.00 -6.33 -1.66
CA ILE A 7 -3.01 -5.94 -0.65
C ILE A 7 -1.67 -5.58 -1.27
N VAL A 8 -1.16 -6.33 -2.26
CA VAL A 8 0.09 -5.93 -2.91
C VAL A 8 -0.20 -4.73 -3.79
N GLY A 9 0.19 -3.55 -3.29
CA GLY A 9 -0.27 -2.28 -3.81
C GLY A 9 0.79 -1.20 -3.80
N SER A 10 0.32 0.05 -3.79
CA SER A 10 1.19 1.22 -3.69
C SER A 10 2.04 1.27 -2.41
N GLY A 11 1.59 0.67 -1.30
CA GLY A 11 2.34 0.62 -0.05
C GLY A 11 3.63 -0.20 -0.18
N GLU A 12 3.53 -1.37 -0.81
CA GLU A 12 4.66 -2.25 -1.09
C GLU A 12 5.58 -1.64 -2.16
N LEU A 13 5.01 -1.16 -3.27
CA LEU A 13 5.81 -0.68 -4.39
C LEU A 13 6.51 0.67 -4.12
N ILE A 14 5.87 1.60 -3.41
CA ILE A 14 6.36 2.98 -3.23
C ILE A 14 6.86 3.21 -1.80
N ALA A 15 6.02 2.99 -0.79
CA ALA A 15 6.36 3.37 0.59
C ALA A 15 7.44 2.44 1.18
N THR A 16 7.34 1.13 0.91
CA THR A 16 8.29 0.13 1.40
C THR A 16 9.65 0.25 0.72
N THR A 17 9.68 0.44 -0.59
CA THR A 17 10.92 0.63 -1.35
C THR A 17 11.63 1.91 -0.95
N ARG A 18 10.87 3.00 -0.74
CA ARG A 18 11.41 4.25 -0.17
C ARG A 18 11.96 4.03 1.25
N THR A 19 11.24 3.30 2.09
CA THR A 19 11.75 2.98 3.44
C THR A 19 13.05 2.19 3.38
N GLY A 20 13.16 1.20 2.47
CA GLY A 20 14.41 0.48 2.24
C GLY A 20 15.52 1.39 1.73
N ALA A 21 15.21 2.31 0.81
CA ALA A 21 16.17 3.28 0.29
C ALA A 21 16.71 4.22 1.38
N GLU A 22 15.85 4.72 2.27
CA GLU A 22 16.25 5.65 3.34
C GLU A 22 16.92 4.94 4.53
N ALA A 23 16.45 3.74 4.90
CA ALA A 23 16.89 3.04 6.11
C ALA A 23 17.91 1.92 5.86
N GLY A 24 18.24 1.65 4.59
CA GLY A 24 18.98 0.46 4.21
C GLY A 24 18.29 -0.80 4.72
N PHE A 25 19.03 -1.71 5.34
CA PHE A 25 18.47 -2.98 5.83
C PHE A 25 17.85 -2.89 7.23
N ASP A 26 18.11 -1.82 8.00
CA ASP A 26 17.91 -1.78 9.45
C ASP A 26 16.44 -1.93 9.91
N PHE A 27 15.45 -1.57 9.09
CA PHE A 27 14.01 -1.71 9.40
C PHE A 27 13.33 -2.98 8.87
N LEU A 28 14.08 -3.97 8.38
CA LEU A 28 13.48 -5.24 7.93
C LEU A 28 12.61 -5.89 9.02
N TRP A 29 13.05 -5.87 10.28
CA TRP A 29 12.27 -6.37 11.41
C TRP A 29 10.92 -5.67 11.57
N LEU A 30 10.88 -4.34 11.38
CA LEU A 30 9.68 -3.52 11.57
C LEU A 30 8.66 -3.81 10.46
N ILE A 31 9.14 -4.02 9.23
CA ILE A 31 8.32 -4.43 8.09
C ILE A 31 7.64 -5.78 8.35
N ILE A 32 8.44 -6.80 8.71
CA ILE A 32 7.94 -8.15 9.00
C ILE A 32 6.95 -8.11 10.17
N PHE A 33 7.33 -7.43 11.24
CA PHE A 33 6.51 -7.25 12.42
C PHE A 33 5.17 -6.59 12.08
N GLY A 34 5.19 -5.51 11.29
CA GLY A 34 4.00 -4.77 10.88
C GLY A 34 3.05 -5.55 9.98
N CYS A 35 3.56 -6.46 9.17
CA CYS A 35 2.74 -7.36 8.36
C CYS A 35 2.04 -8.42 9.23
N ILE A 36 2.76 -9.02 10.18
CA ILE A 36 2.22 -10.10 11.01
C ILE A 36 1.24 -9.59 12.07
N ILE A 37 1.61 -8.52 12.79
CA ILE A 37 0.89 -8.13 14.02
C ILE A 37 -0.54 -7.63 13.74
N LYS A 38 -0.79 -7.11 12.53
CA LYS A 38 -2.10 -6.56 12.15
C LYS A 38 -3.14 -7.63 11.82
N VAL A 39 -2.72 -8.83 11.41
CA VAL A 39 -3.65 -9.91 11.03
C VAL A 39 -4.57 -10.32 12.19
N PHE A 40 -4.09 -10.24 13.43
CA PHE A 40 -4.89 -10.56 14.62
C PHE A 40 -6.05 -9.58 14.80
N THR A 41 -5.76 -8.28 14.62
CA THR A 41 -6.78 -7.21 14.67
C THR A 41 -7.75 -7.34 13.49
N GLN A 42 -7.23 -7.63 12.30
CA GLN A 42 -8.04 -7.86 11.10
C GLN A 42 -9.07 -8.99 11.31
N ILE A 43 -8.60 -10.14 11.78
CA ILE A 43 -9.44 -11.32 11.99
C ILE A 43 -10.48 -11.07 13.08
N GLU A 44 -10.12 -10.37 14.17
CA GLU A 44 -11.08 -10.12 15.26
C GLU A 44 -12.14 -9.07 14.87
N LEU A 45 -11.75 -8.02 14.12
CA LEU A 45 -12.69 -7.06 13.58
C LEU A 45 -13.67 -7.73 12.61
N ALA A 46 -13.14 -8.53 11.66
CA ALA A 46 -13.96 -9.29 10.72
C ALA A 46 -14.85 -10.32 11.43
N ARG A 47 -14.36 -10.97 12.50
CA ARG A 47 -15.17 -11.91 13.30
C ARG A 47 -16.39 -11.21 13.87
N HIS A 48 -16.21 -10.02 14.44
CA HIS A 48 -17.30 -9.28 15.06
C HIS A 48 -18.35 -8.82 14.03
N THR A 49 -17.93 -8.26 12.90
CA THR A 49 -18.86 -7.79 11.86
C THR A 49 -19.61 -8.95 11.19
N ILE A 50 -18.93 -10.05 10.87
CA ILE A 50 -19.52 -11.22 10.20
C ILE A 50 -20.54 -11.90 11.12
N SER A 51 -20.21 -12.05 12.41
CA SER A 51 -21.11 -12.69 13.39
C SER A 51 -22.28 -11.80 13.83
N SER A 52 -22.12 -10.47 13.82
CA SER A 52 -23.18 -9.52 14.17
C SER A 52 -24.05 -9.09 12.97
N GLY A 53 -23.56 -9.30 11.74
CA GLY A 53 -24.19 -8.81 10.52
C GLY A 53 -24.08 -7.29 10.32
N LYS A 54 -23.36 -6.58 11.19
CA LYS A 54 -23.17 -5.12 11.12
C LYS A 54 -21.98 -4.78 10.23
N THR A 55 -22.08 -3.66 9.52
CA THR A 55 -20.94 -3.10 8.78
C THR A 55 -19.81 -2.68 9.73
N SER A 56 -18.59 -2.58 9.20
CA SER A 56 -17.43 -2.19 10.00
C SER A 56 -17.60 -0.82 10.66
N LEU A 57 -18.11 0.18 9.94
CA LEU A 57 -18.38 1.51 10.51
C LEU A 57 -19.49 1.47 11.56
N ALA A 58 -20.58 0.74 11.33
CA ALA A 58 -21.62 0.59 12.33
C ALA A 58 -21.11 -0.08 13.62
N ALA A 59 -20.28 -1.12 13.49
CA ALA A 59 -19.65 -1.78 14.62
C ALA A 59 -18.69 -0.84 15.38
N LEU A 60 -17.82 -0.11 14.66
CA LEU A 60 -16.89 0.86 15.27
C LEU A 60 -17.61 1.98 16.01
N ASN A 61 -18.82 2.37 15.58
CA ASN A 61 -19.62 3.38 16.25
C ASN A 61 -20.18 2.94 17.62
N GLU A 62 -20.18 1.62 17.92
CA GLU A 62 -20.58 1.08 19.23
C GLU A 62 -19.50 1.19 20.30
N VAL A 63 -18.27 1.51 19.91
CA VAL A 63 -17.13 1.65 20.81
C VAL A 63 -17.37 2.87 21.72
N PRO A 64 -17.10 2.76 23.03
CA PRO A 64 -17.29 3.86 23.97
C PRO A 64 -16.35 5.04 23.68
N GLY A 65 -16.77 6.23 24.09
CA GLY A 65 -15.97 7.46 24.00
C GLY A 65 -16.81 8.67 23.60
N PRO A 66 -16.15 9.83 23.37
CA PRO A 66 -16.83 11.05 22.96
C PRO A 66 -17.63 10.87 21.68
N ARG A 67 -18.81 11.50 21.64
CA ARG A 67 -19.73 11.46 20.50
C ARG A 67 -20.12 12.86 20.10
N VAL A 68 -20.17 13.09 18.79
CA VAL A 68 -20.70 14.32 18.18
C VAL A 68 -21.67 13.88 17.09
N LEU A 69 -22.90 14.40 17.13
CA LEU A 69 -24.03 13.86 16.36
C LEU A 69 -24.21 12.36 16.67
N ASN A 70 -24.45 11.53 15.65
CA ASN A 70 -24.56 10.08 15.82
C ASN A 70 -23.22 9.33 15.70
N GLY A 71 -22.11 10.04 15.46
CA GLY A 71 -20.77 9.44 15.29
C GLY A 71 -19.91 9.56 16.55
N ASN A 72 -19.18 8.50 16.90
CA ASN A 72 -18.13 8.57 17.91
C ASN A 72 -16.81 9.12 17.34
N TRP A 73 -15.86 9.38 18.22
CA TRP A 73 -14.52 9.88 17.89
C TRP A 73 -13.77 9.07 16.82
N ILE A 74 -13.97 7.74 16.75
CA ILE A 74 -13.36 6.88 15.72
C ILE A 74 -13.98 7.15 14.34
N ILE A 75 -15.30 7.32 14.26
CA ILE A 75 -15.98 7.63 13.00
C ILE A 75 -15.54 9.00 12.46
N TRP A 76 -15.37 9.98 13.34
CA TRP A 76 -14.88 11.31 12.94
C TRP A 76 -13.42 11.28 12.51
N TYR A 77 -12.56 10.52 13.20
CA TYR A 77 -11.19 10.30 12.74
C TYR A 77 -11.18 9.59 11.38
N TRP A 78 -12.00 8.56 11.21
CA TRP A 78 -12.15 7.86 9.93
C TRP A 78 -12.58 8.81 8.80
N PHE A 79 -13.46 9.79 9.08
CA PHE A 79 -13.85 10.79 8.09
C PHE A 79 -12.68 11.69 7.67
N LEU A 80 -11.83 12.11 8.61
CA LEU A 80 -10.60 12.86 8.28
C LEU A 80 -9.63 11.99 7.48
N LEU A 81 -9.46 10.74 7.88
CA LEU A 81 -8.65 9.77 7.16
C LEU A 81 -9.19 9.53 5.74
N PHE A 82 -10.51 9.48 5.56
CA PHE A 82 -11.15 9.30 4.26
C PHE A 82 -10.70 10.38 3.26
N ILE A 83 -10.62 11.65 3.68
CA ILE A 83 -10.12 12.75 2.85
C ILE A 83 -8.67 12.50 2.43
N ALA A 84 -7.82 12.10 3.38
CA ALA A 84 -6.43 11.79 3.09
C ALA A 84 -6.26 10.57 2.17
N ILE A 85 -7.12 9.56 2.30
CA ILE A 85 -7.12 8.39 1.41
C ILE A 85 -7.51 8.80 -0.02
N VAL A 86 -8.49 9.70 -0.19
CA VAL A 86 -8.84 10.23 -1.52
C VAL A 86 -7.65 10.98 -2.13
N ALA A 87 -6.92 11.76 -1.31
CA ALA A 87 -5.69 12.42 -1.74
C ALA A 87 -4.57 11.41 -2.10
N GLN A 88 -4.41 10.35 -1.31
CA GLN A 88 -3.52 9.22 -1.61
C GLN A 88 -3.86 8.56 -2.95
N GLN A 89 -5.14 8.40 -3.27
CA GLN A 89 -5.55 7.87 -4.57
C GLN A 89 -5.10 8.79 -5.72
N GLY A 90 -5.00 10.10 -5.48
CA GLY A 90 -4.38 11.05 -6.41
C GLY A 90 -2.91 10.73 -6.65
N GLY A 91 -2.14 10.48 -5.59
CA GLY A 91 -0.75 10.05 -5.71
C GLY A 91 -0.59 8.72 -6.46
N ILE A 92 -1.47 7.75 -6.20
CA ILE A 92 -1.44 6.44 -6.87
C ILE A 92 -1.75 6.59 -8.35
N VAL A 93 -2.84 7.28 -8.73
CA VAL A 93 -3.19 7.46 -10.16
C VAL A 93 -2.15 8.30 -10.91
N GLY A 94 -1.51 9.25 -10.23
CA GLY A 94 -0.35 9.96 -10.76
C GLY A 94 0.82 9.02 -11.07
N GLY A 95 1.13 8.08 -10.17
CA GLY A 95 2.11 7.03 -10.41
C GLY A 95 1.75 6.11 -11.59
N VAL A 96 0.47 5.73 -11.74
CA VAL A 96 0.04 4.98 -12.94
C VAL A 96 0.19 5.84 -14.20
N GLY A 97 -0.13 7.13 -14.10
CA GLY A 97 0.04 8.10 -15.17
C GLY A 97 1.49 8.20 -15.64
N GLN A 98 2.44 8.27 -14.70
CA GLN A 98 3.88 8.23 -14.99
C GLN A 98 4.27 6.91 -15.67
N ALA A 99 3.80 5.76 -15.17
CA ALA A 99 4.11 4.47 -15.79
C ALA A 99 3.63 4.39 -17.26
N MET A 100 2.46 4.95 -17.55
CA MET A 100 1.91 5.03 -18.89
C MET A 100 2.61 6.08 -19.75
N SER A 101 3.00 7.24 -19.21
CA SER A 101 3.73 8.26 -19.97
C SER A 101 5.10 7.76 -20.42
N ILE A 102 5.74 6.89 -19.63
CA ILE A 102 6.99 6.24 -20.00
C ILE A 102 6.76 5.20 -21.10
N SER A 103 5.73 4.36 -20.93
CA SER A 103 5.44 3.25 -21.86
C SER A 103 4.89 3.72 -23.20
N LEU A 104 3.99 4.71 -23.17
CA LEU A 104 3.23 5.23 -24.31
C LEU A 104 3.17 6.77 -24.22
N PRO A 105 4.28 7.47 -24.49
CA PRO A 105 4.29 8.93 -24.50
C PRO A 105 3.35 9.47 -25.58
N LEU A 106 2.45 10.37 -25.17
CA LEU A 106 1.43 11.00 -26.02
C LEU A 106 2.00 12.19 -26.79
N THR A 107 2.95 12.91 -26.19
CA THR A 107 3.55 14.12 -26.76
C THR A 107 5.04 13.93 -27.09
N GLU A 108 5.58 14.79 -27.96
CA GLU A 108 7.02 14.84 -28.25
C GLU A 108 7.83 15.30 -27.02
N GLU A 109 7.27 16.22 -26.22
CA GLU A 109 7.87 16.68 -24.97
C GLU A 109 7.98 15.54 -23.96
N GLY A 110 6.94 14.69 -23.86
CA GLY A 110 6.96 13.48 -23.05
C GLY A 110 8.06 12.50 -23.45
N ARG A 111 8.30 12.31 -24.76
CA ARG A 111 9.41 11.48 -25.26
C ARG A 111 10.77 12.02 -24.82
N LYS A 112 11.00 13.32 -25.03
CA LYS A 112 12.23 14.00 -24.62
C LYS A 112 12.44 13.95 -23.11
N TYR A 113 11.38 14.13 -22.34
CA TYR A 113 11.43 14.01 -20.88
C TYR A 113 11.82 12.59 -20.44
N ASN A 114 11.21 11.55 -21.03
CA ASN A 114 11.53 10.17 -20.71
C ASN A 114 13.00 9.83 -21.04
N GLU A 115 13.52 10.26 -22.20
CA GLU A 115 14.91 10.07 -22.59
C GLU A 115 15.88 10.75 -21.60
N TYR A 116 15.56 11.99 -21.18
CA TYR A 116 16.33 12.72 -20.18
C TYR A 116 16.38 11.98 -18.84
N VAL A 117 15.22 11.60 -18.27
CA VAL A 117 15.15 10.93 -16.96
C VAL A 117 15.79 9.54 -17.02
N GLN A 118 15.59 8.80 -18.12
CA GLN A 118 16.20 7.48 -18.30
C GLN A 118 17.73 7.56 -18.30
N THR A 119 18.31 8.53 -19.02
CA THR A 119 19.76 8.74 -19.07
C THR A 119 20.29 9.10 -17.68
N LYS A 120 19.60 9.99 -16.96
CA LYS A 120 19.94 10.38 -15.59
C LYS A 120 19.99 9.19 -14.64
N VAL A 121 18.91 8.40 -14.59
CA VAL A 121 18.80 7.24 -13.70
C VAL A 121 19.86 6.19 -14.04
N GLN A 122 20.11 5.93 -15.32
CA GLN A 122 21.18 5.00 -15.73
C GLN A 122 22.56 5.47 -15.30
N LEU A 123 22.84 6.76 -15.41
CA LEU A 123 24.10 7.36 -14.98
C LEU A 123 24.29 7.20 -13.47
N GLU A 124 23.27 7.56 -12.67
CA GLU A 124 23.32 7.47 -11.21
C GLU A 124 23.50 6.01 -10.74
N VAL A 125 22.81 5.05 -11.36
CA VAL A 125 22.98 3.61 -11.07
C VAL A 125 24.39 3.13 -11.43
N ALA A 126 24.93 3.52 -12.59
CA ALA A 126 26.26 3.11 -13.03
C ALA A 126 27.36 3.68 -12.11
N GLN A 127 27.24 4.95 -11.72
CA GLN A 127 28.15 5.59 -10.76
C GLN A 127 28.08 4.92 -9.38
N ALA A 128 26.88 4.55 -8.94
CA ALA A 128 26.69 3.80 -7.71
C ALA A 128 27.30 2.39 -7.78
N GLU A 129 27.14 1.67 -8.89
CA GLU A 129 27.77 0.36 -9.09
C GLU A 129 29.29 0.46 -8.99
N LEU A 130 29.89 1.51 -9.58
CA LEU A 130 31.32 1.75 -9.50
C LEU A 130 31.78 2.00 -8.06
N LYS A 131 31.02 2.81 -7.30
CA LYS A 131 31.33 3.13 -5.90
C LYS A 131 31.21 1.91 -4.98
N ASN A 132 30.27 1.01 -5.28
CA ASN A 132 29.94 -0.14 -4.43
C ASN A 132 30.79 -1.39 -4.73
N GLN A 133 31.62 -1.38 -5.78
CA GLN A 133 32.56 -2.47 -6.07
C GLN A 133 33.85 -2.34 -5.23
N ALA A 134 34.12 -3.37 -4.43
CA ALA A 134 35.42 -3.60 -3.82
C ALA A 134 36.17 -4.64 -4.68
N ASP A 135 37.11 -4.17 -5.51
CA ASP A 135 38.20 -4.92 -6.18
C ASP A 135 37.91 -6.36 -6.67
N THR A 136 37.89 -6.60 -7.99
CA THR A 136 38.60 -7.75 -8.63
C THR A 136 38.51 -7.84 -10.16
N ASP A 137 37.52 -7.24 -10.84
CA ASP A 137 37.35 -7.40 -12.30
C ASP A 137 37.64 -6.12 -13.09
N THR A 138 38.90 -5.96 -13.50
CA THR A 138 39.41 -4.77 -14.20
C THR A 138 38.71 -4.53 -15.55
N GLU A 139 38.28 -5.60 -16.23
CA GLU A 139 37.60 -5.48 -17.54
C GLU A 139 36.17 -4.93 -17.37
N ARG A 140 35.46 -5.39 -16.33
CA ARG A 140 34.12 -4.88 -16.02
C ARG A 140 34.16 -3.43 -15.53
N LEU A 141 35.14 -3.08 -14.71
CA LEU A 141 35.38 -1.69 -14.28
C LEU A 141 35.69 -0.78 -15.47
N ALA A 142 36.47 -1.23 -16.46
CA ALA A 142 36.74 -0.47 -17.67
C ALA A 142 35.45 -0.21 -18.47
N LYS A 143 34.64 -1.25 -18.71
CA LYS A 143 33.35 -1.11 -19.40
C LYS A 143 32.39 -0.18 -18.67
N LEU A 144 32.35 -0.24 -17.34
CA LEU A 144 31.49 0.61 -16.52
C LEU A 144 31.93 2.08 -16.57
N ASN A 145 33.24 2.34 -16.53
CA ASN A 145 33.79 3.69 -16.69
C ASN A 145 33.47 4.26 -18.08
N ASP A 146 33.65 3.47 -19.15
CA ASP A 146 33.30 3.89 -20.51
C ASP A 146 31.81 4.21 -20.63
N GLN A 147 30.95 3.39 -20.01
CA GLN A 147 29.51 3.64 -19.95
C GLN A 147 29.17 4.94 -19.21
N ILE A 148 29.83 5.22 -18.07
CA ILE A 148 29.64 6.46 -17.32
C ILE A 148 30.07 7.67 -18.15
N VAL A 149 31.18 7.59 -18.89
CA VAL A 149 31.64 8.68 -19.78
C VAL A 149 30.62 8.96 -20.88
N ASP A 150 30.13 7.92 -21.57
CA ASP A 150 29.12 8.07 -22.62
C ASP A 150 27.79 8.65 -22.09
N LEU A 151 27.32 8.14 -20.94
CA LEU A 151 26.11 8.64 -20.30
C LEU A 151 26.25 10.08 -19.81
N THR A 152 27.42 10.44 -19.27
CA THR A 152 27.71 11.81 -18.84
C THR A 152 27.72 12.76 -20.04
N ALA A 153 28.37 12.39 -21.14
CA ALA A 153 28.38 13.18 -22.36
C ALA A 153 26.95 13.38 -22.91
N LYS A 154 26.14 12.32 -22.96
CA LYS A 154 24.73 12.41 -23.36
C LYS A 154 23.93 13.33 -22.44
N PHE A 155 24.11 13.21 -21.13
CA PHE A 155 23.42 14.04 -20.15
C PHE A 155 23.77 15.52 -20.28
N GLU A 156 25.06 15.85 -20.47
CA GLU A 156 25.54 17.23 -20.66
C GLU A 156 25.02 17.89 -21.94
N THR A 157 24.64 17.11 -22.98
CA THR A 157 24.02 17.68 -24.18
C THR A 157 22.63 18.26 -23.93
N ILE A 158 21.96 17.85 -22.84
CA ILE A 158 20.60 18.28 -22.51
C ILE A 158 20.66 19.55 -21.64
N LYS A 159 20.64 20.72 -22.30
CA LYS A 159 20.82 22.02 -21.63
C LYS A 159 19.67 22.48 -20.72
N GLN A 160 18.46 21.95 -20.91
CA GLN A 160 17.28 22.28 -20.11
C GLN A 160 16.46 21.03 -19.83
N THR A 161 16.02 20.89 -18.59
CA THR A 161 15.07 19.85 -18.18
C THR A 161 13.77 20.01 -18.96
N PRO A 162 13.36 19.03 -19.78
CA PRO A 162 12.09 19.11 -20.49
C PRO A 162 10.94 19.14 -19.48
N VAL A 163 9.90 19.92 -19.75
CA VAL A 163 8.65 19.88 -18.98
C VAL A 163 7.66 19.05 -19.79
N ALA A 164 7.03 18.05 -19.17
CA ALA A 164 6.00 17.24 -19.79
C ALA A 164 4.79 17.10 -18.87
N TYR A 165 3.60 16.94 -19.48
CA TYR A 165 2.32 16.79 -18.78
C TYR A 165 1.63 15.45 -19.10
N ASP A 166 2.32 14.56 -19.82
CA ASP A 166 1.81 13.27 -20.25
C ASP A 166 1.33 12.39 -19.10
N ASP A 167 1.99 12.46 -17.96
CA ASP A 167 1.60 11.75 -16.74
C ASP A 167 0.21 12.19 -16.26
N LYS A 168 -0.09 13.50 -16.32
CA LYS A 168 -1.40 14.06 -15.96
C LYS A 168 -2.48 13.66 -16.96
N TYR A 169 -2.15 13.66 -18.26
CA TYR A 169 -3.10 13.22 -19.29
C TYR A 169 -3.45 11.74 -19.13
N TRP A 170 -2.44 10.89 -18.92
CA TRP A 170 -2.67 9.47 -18.65
C TRP A 170 -3.43 9.24 -17.35
N ALA A 171 -3.11 9.96 -16.27
CA ALA A 171 -3.86 9.89 -15.03
C ALA A 171 -5.34 10.24 -15.24
N GLY A 172 -5.64 11.26 -16.06
CA GLY A 172 -7.00 11.61 -16.47
C GLY A 172 -7.70 10.50 -17.24
N ILE A 173 -7.06 9.96 -18.29
CA ILE A 173 -7.60 8.87 -19.10
C ILE A 173 -7.90 7.63 -18.24
N LEU A 174 -6.97 7.23 -17.39
CA LEU A 174 -7.12 6.07 -16.52
C LEU A 174 -8.18 6.28 -15.45
N THR A 175 -8.33 7.52 -14.97
CA THR A 175 -9.44 7.88 -14.07
C THR A 175 -10.79 7.72 -14.77
N LEU A 176 -10.91 8.17 -16.02
CA LEU A 176 -12.14 7.98 -16.80
C LEU A 176 -12.46 6.49 -17.00
N ILE A 177 -11.44 5.68 -17.31
CA ILE A 177 -11.59 4.22 -17.40
C ILE A 177 -12.06 3.64 -16.06
N ALA A 178 -11.43 4.03 -14.94
CA ALA A 178 -11.84 3.58 -13.62
C ALA A 178 -13.28 3.97 -13.28
N ILE A 179 -13.72 5.19 -13.62
CA ILE A 179 -15.10 5.67 -13.43
C ILE A 179 -16.08 4.78 -14.21
N VAL A 180 -15.81 4.53 -15.50
CA VAL A 180 -16.65 3.66 -16.34
C VAL A 180 -16.77 2.27 -15.72
N LEU A 181 -15.63 1.70 -15.28
CA LEU A 181 -15.58 0.40 -14.64
C LEU A 181 -16.30 0.36 -13.28
N LEU A 182 -16.29 1.43 -12.49
CA LEU A 182 -16.98 1.50 -11.19
C LEU A 182 -18.50 1.65 -11.36
N VAL A 183 -18.97 2.34 -12.42
CA VAL A 183 -20.40 2.60 -12.65
C VAL A 183 -21.10 1.46 -13.39
N TRP A 184 -20.41 0.84 -14.35
CA TRP A 184 -20.96 -0.20 -15.24
C TRP A 184 -20.38 -1.60 -15.00
N GLY A 185 -19.18 -1.72 -14.43
CA GLY A 185 -18.44 -2.98 -14.40
C GLY A 185 -19.09 -4.08 -13.55
N ASN A 186 -18.93 -5.32 -14.01
CA ASN A 186 -19.22 -6.52 -13.24
C ASN A 186 -17.96 -6.86 -12.41
N PHE A 187 -18.00 -6.65 -11.10
CA PHE A 187 -16.85 -6.68 -10.19
C PHE A 187 -15.96 -7.93 -10.34
N ASN A 188 -16.57 -9.07 -10.64
CA ASN A 188 -15.89 -10.36 -10.78
C ASN A 188 -14.85 -10.42 -11.92
N PHE A 189 -15.07 -9.75 -13.05
CA PHE A 189 -14.12 -9.79 -14.17
C PHE A 189 -12.85 -9.00 -13.84
N ILE A 190 -13.04 -7.76 -13.36
CA ILE A 190 -11.96 -6.85 -13.02
C ILE A 190 -11.15 -7.40 -11.84
N GLU A 191 -11.82 -7.95 -10.82
CA GLU A 191 -11.15 -8.60 -9.68
C GLU A 191 -10.19 -9.71 -10.15
N ARG A 192 -10.65 -10.61 -11.03
CA ARG A 192 -9.79 -11.69 -11.56
C ARG A 192 -8.64 -11.17 -12.40
N PHE A 193 -8.89 -10.18 -13.24
CA PHE A 193 -7.86 -9.56 -14.07
C PHE A 193 -6.77 -8.88 -13.23
N CYS A 194 -7.17 -8.05 -12.26
CA CYS A 194 -6.24 -7.38 -11.34
C CYS A 194 -5.44 -8.39 -10.50
N ILE A 195 -6.10 -9.41 -9.94
CA ILE A 195 -5.43 -10.48 -9.18
C ILE A 195 -4.33 -11.14 -10.04
N PHE A 196 -4.66 -11.50 -11.28
CA PHE A 196 -3.70 -12.16 -12.17
C PHE A 196 -2.47 -11.28 -12.42
N MET A 197 -2.66 -10.00 -12.72
CA MET A 197 -1.54 -9.09 -12.98
C MET A 197 -0.68 -8.87 -11.73
N VAL A 198 -1.31 -8.68 -10.56
CA VAL A 198 -0.61 -8.47 -9.28
C VAL A 198 0.21 -9.69 -8.90
N VAL A 199 -0.38 -10.90 -9.01
CA VAL A 199 0.34 -12.15 -8.74
C VAL A 199 1.52 -12.31 -9.70
N THR A 200 1.30 -12.07 -10.99
CA THR A 200 2.36 -12.17 -12.01
C THR A 200 3.52 -11.23 -11.69
N PHE A 201 3.23 -9.96 -11.41
CA PHE A 201 4.28 -8.99 -11.09
C PHE A 201 4.97 -9.29 -9.76
N THR A 202 4.24 -9.76 -8.76
CA THR A 202 4.83 -10.20 -7.48
C THR A 202 5.83 -11.33 -7.70
N LEU A 203 5.47 -12.33 -8.52
CA LEU A 203 6.39 -13.43 -8.87
C LEU A 203 7.63 -12.92 -9.59
N VAL A 204 7.46 -12.01 -10.56
CA VAL A 204 8.59 -11.38 -11.26
C VAL A 204 9.48 -10.60 -10.30
N THR A 205 8.92 -9.88 -9.34
CA THR A 205 9.66 -9.16 -8.29
C THR A 205 10.48 -10.13 -7.43
N ILE A 206 9.89 -11.25 -7.03
CA ILE A 206 10.57 -12.27 -6.23
C ILE A 206 11.71 -12.90 -7.05
N VAL A 207 11.46 -13.26 -8.31
CA VAL A 207 12.50 -13.76 -9.22
C VAL A 207 13.63 -12.73 -9.38
N ASN A 208 13.29 -11.45 -9.52
CA ASN A 208 14.27 -10.36 -9.57
C ASN A 208 15.19 -10.37 -8.34
N LEU A 209 14.63 -10.46 -7.14
CA LEU A 209 15.40 -10.48 -5.89
C LEU A 209 16.35 -11.69 -5.80
N PHE A 210 15.91 -12.88 -6.22
CA PHE A 210 16.76 -14.07 -6.24
C PHE A 210 17.84 -13.98 -7.30
N ALA A 211 17.51 -13.50 -8.51
CA ALA A 211 18.48 -13.28 -9.56
C ALA A 211 19.46 -12.14 -9.22
N LEU A 212 19.07 -11.17 -8.39
CA LEU A 212 19.98 -10.13 -7.90
C LEU A 212 21.15 -10.71 -7.10
N GLN A 213 20.99 -11.89 -6.49
CA GLN A 213 22.07 -12.55 -5.75
C GLN A 213 23.21 -13.02 -6.66
N THR A 214 23.03 -13.06 -7.98
CA THR A 214 24.13 -13.34 -8.93
C THR A 214 24.99 -12.12 -9.24
N HIS A 215 24.64 -10.94 -8.70
CA HIS A 215 25.35 -9.69 -8.91
C HIS A 215 25.99 -9.22 -7.60
N ASP A 216 27.30 -9.45 -7.44
CA ASP A 216 28.01 -9.22 -6.17
C ASP A 216 27.83 -7.79 -5.61
N ALA A 217 27.80 -6.76 -6.47
CA ALA A 217 27.61 -5.37 -6.07
C ALA A 217 26.23 -5.10 -5.41
N TRP A 218 25.22 -5.88 -5.78
CA TRP A 218 23.82 -5.67 -5.39
C TRP A 218 23.25 -6.82 -4.55
N ALA A 219 24.04 -7.88 -4.32
CA ALA A 219 23.63 -9.03 -3.55
C ALA A 219 23.24 -8.64 -2.12
N VAL A 220 22.21 -9.31 -1.60
CA VAL A 220 21.73 -9.16 -0.22
C VAL A 220 22.40 -10.25 0.60
N SER A 221 23.41 -9.85 1.36
CA SER A 221 24.18 -10.79 2.16
C SER A 221 23.38 -11.31 3.35
N VAL A 222 23.76 -12.46 3.90
CA VAL A 222 23.19 -12.95 5.16
C VAL A 222 23.45 -11.95 6.29
N SER A 223 24.59 -11.26 6.28
CA SER A 223 24.88 -10.16 7.20
C SER A 223 23.90 -9.01 7.10
N ASP A 224 23.44 -8.66 5.89
CA ASP A 224 22.42 -7.62 5.70
C ASP A 224 21.08 -8.03 6.31
N ILE A 225 20.68 -9.30 6.16
CA ILE A 225 19.45 -9.83 6.77
C ILE A 225 19.56 -9.83 8.30
N VAL A 226 20.67 -10.35 8.84
CA VAL A 226 20.91 -10.36 10.30
C VAL A 226 20.92 -8.94 10.85
N ARG A 227 21.56 -7.99 10.14
CA ARG A 227 21.53 -6.57 10.47
C ARG A 227 20.10 -6.04 10.47
N GLY A 228 19.32 -6.34 9.44
CA GLY A 228 17.92 -5.90 9.38
C GLY A 228 17.00 -6.50 10.44
N LEU A 229 17.41 -7.61 11.06
CA LEU A 229 16.72 -8.24 12.18
C LEU A 229 17.28 -7.81 13.56
N SER A 230 18.26 -6.90 13.60
CA SER A 230 18.95 -6.50 14.83
C SER A 230 18.27 -5.37 15.64
N PHE A 231 17.03 -5.01 15.31
CA PHE A 231 16.24 -3.96 15.99
C PHE A 231 16.94 -2.59 16.06
N ARG A 232 17.79 -2.29 15.08
CA ARG A 232 18.44 -0.97 14.95
C ARG A 232 17.47 0.06 14.41
N ILE A 233 17.71 1.31 14.79
CA ILE A 233 16.98 2.48 14.31
C ILE A 233 18.04 3.42 13.71
N PRO A 234 18.04 3.64 12.38
CA PRO A 234 18.95 4.60 11.75
C PRO A 234 18.77 6.00 12.31
N GLU A 235 19.88 6.72 12.49
CA GLU A 235 19.85 8.11 12.91
C GLU A 235 19.30 9.01 11.79
N PRO A 236 18.45 10.00 12.11
CA PRO A 236 17.98 10.95 11.12
C PRO A 236 19.12 11.85 10.65
N THR A 237 19.12 12.21 9.37
CA THR A 237 20.00 13.25 8.79
C THR A 237 19.17 14.47 8.39
N GLU A 238 19.79 15.56 7.95
CA GLU A 238 19.05 16.73 7.45
C GLU A 238 18.15 16.38 6.25
N GLU A 239 18.53 15.38 5.46
CA GLU A 239 17.84 14.98 4.23
C GLU A 239 16.92 13.77 4.42
N LEU A 240 17.22 12.88 5.38
CA LEU A 240 16.51 11.62 5.58
C LEU A 240 15.84 11.56 6.94
N GLN A 241 14.58 11.14 6.95
CA GLN A 241 13.83 10.82 8.17
C GLN A 241 13.37 9.35 8.18
N PRO A 242 14.30 8.37 8.28
CA PRO A 242 13.99 6.97 8.06
C PRO A 242 12.89 6.46 8.99
N LEU A 243 12.92 6.85 10.28
CA LEU A 243 11.92 6.40 11.25
C LEU A 243 10.53 6.94 10.92
N THR A 244 10.39 8.22 10.58
CA THR A 244 9.11 8.82 10.19
C THR A 244 8.55 8.13 8.95
N THR A 245 9.39 7.92 7.94
CA THR A 245 9.02 7.22 6.71
C THR A 245 8.59 5.78 7.02
N ALA A 246 9.35 5.04 7.82
CA ALA A 246 9.03 3.66 8.18
C ALA A 246 7.73 3.52 8.96
N LEU A 247 7.45 4.44 9.88
CA LEU A 247 6.21 4.44 10.65
C LEU A 247 5.00 4.88 9.80
N ALA A 248 5.18 5.81 8.86
CA ALA A 248 4.15 6.16 7.88
C ALA A 248 3.85 4.96 6.95
N THR A 249 4.90 4.29 6.48
CA THR A 249 4.83 3.04 5.72
C THR A 249 4.11 1.96 6.50
N PHE A 250 4.38 1.81 7.81
CA PHE A 250 3.69 0.86 8.70
C PHE A 250 2.17 1.04 8.67
N GLY A 251 1.65 2.24 8.47
CA GLY A 251 0.20 2.49 8.37
C GLY A 251 -0.47 1.92 7.12
N ILE A 252 0.29 1.68 6.04
CA ILE A 252 -0.23 1.24 4.73
C ILE A 252 0.16 -0.21 4.41
N ILE A 253 1.38 -0.64 4.75
CA ILE A 253 1.91 -1.94 4.30
C ILE A 253 1.18 -3.14 4.92
N GLY A 254 1.14 -4.21 4.13
CA GLY A 254 0.36 -5.39 4.45
C GLY A 254 -1.11 -5.01 4.54
N VAL A 255 -1.76 -5.27 5.68
CA VAL A 255 -3.11 -4.75 5.89
C VAL A 255 -3.06 -3.36 6.52
N GLY A 256 -3.16 -2.32 5.69
CA GLY A 256 -3.24 -0.93 6.13
C GLY A 256 -4.47 -0.61 6.98
N GLY A 257 -4.47 0.55 7.64
CA GLY A 257 -5.56 0.97 8.52
C GLY A 257 -6.91 1.08 7.79
N ALA A 258 -6.89 1.54 6.53
CA ALA A 258 -8.07 1.60 5.69
C ALA A 258 -8.57 0.21 5.31
N GLU A 259 -7.65 -0.70 4.98
CA GLU A 259 -7.93 -2.08 4.59
C GLU A 259 -8.50 -2.89 5.77
N LEU A 260 -8.06 -2.62 7.00
CA LEU A 260 -8.66 -3.20 8.21
C LEU A 260 -10.16 -2.88 8.32
N ILE A 261 -10.57 -1.66 7.96
CA ILE A 261 -11.98 -1.25 7.97
C ILE A 261 -12.74 -1.80 6.75
N ALA A 262 -12.10 -1.87 5.59
CA ALA A 262 -12.71 -2.31 4.34
C ALA A 262 -12.89 -3.85 4.27
N TYR A 263 -11.94 -4.63 4.79
CA TYR A 263 -11.95 -6.08 4.69
C TYR A 263 -13.23 -6.75 5.21
N PRO A 264 -13.72 -6.41 6.42
CA PRO A 264 -14.98 -6.95 6.92
C PRO A 264 -16.17 -6.66 6.00
N TYR A 265 -16.15 -5.51 5.32
CA TYR A 265 -17.19 -5.12 4.37
C TYR A 265 -17.20 -6.06 3.15
N TRP A 266 -16.03 -6.40 2.61
CA TRP A 266 -15.93 -7.36 1.51
C TRP A 266 -16.42 -8.76 1.90
N CYS A 267 -16.16 -9.20 3.13
CA CYS A 267 -16.69 -10.46 3.65
C CYS A 267 -18.23 -10.45 3.67
N LEU A 268 -18.84 -9.34 4.10
CA LEU A 268 -20.30 -9.17 4.10
C LEU A 268 -20.87 -9.13 2.67
N GLU A 269 -20.21 -8.46 1.73
CA GLU A 269 -20.63 -8.43 0.32
C GLU A 269 -20.60 -9.82 -0.34
N LYS A 270 -19.56 -10.62 -0.07
CA LYS A 270 -19.50 -12.02 -0.53
C LYS A 270 -20.49 -12.93 0.20
N GLY A 271 -21.25 -12.39 1.15
CA GLY A 271 -22.38 -13.06 1.78
C GLY A 271 -22.03 -13.81 3.06
N TYR A 272 -20.84 -13.66 3.63
CA TYR A 272 -20.40 -14.46 4.78
C TYR A 272 -21.40 -14.33 5.95
N GLY A 273 -21.81 -13.09 6.28
CA GLY A 273 -22.84 -12.85 7.28
C GLY A 273 -24.23 -13.35 6.87
N LYS A 274 -24.59 -13.27 5.59
CA LYS A 274 -25.89 -13.74 5.06
C LYS A 274 -26.03 -15.25 5.18
N TRP A 275 -24.97 -16.01 4.91
CA TRP A 275 -24.95 -17.48 5.01
C TRP A 275 -24.92 -17.99 6.45
N ILE A 276 -24.41 -17.19 7.39
CA ILE A 276 -24.53 -17.49 8.82
C ILE A 276 -25.99 -17.31 9.28
N GLY A 277 -26.64 -16.24 8.80
CA GLY A 277 -28.01 -15.88 9.16
C GLY A 277 -28.09 -15.07 10.45
N PRO A 278 -29.31 -14.65 10.85
CA PRO A 278 -29.54 -13.92 12.09
C PRO A 278 -28.98 -14.67 13.28
N ARG A 279 -28.41 -13.94 14.24
CA ARG A 279 -27.89 -14.53 15.47
C ARG A 279 -29.03 -15.14 16.27
N ASP A 280 -28.90 -16.42 16.58
CA ASP A 280 -29.75 -17.16 17.50
C ASP A 280 -28.87 -18.00 18.45
N ASP A 281 -29.49 -18.61 19.47
CA ASP A 281 -28.77 -19.43 20.47
C ASP A 281 -28.62 -20.90 20.07
N SER A 282 -28.98 -21.28 18.85
CA SER A 282 -28.90 -22.67 18.38
C SER A 282 -27.46 -23.09 18.07
N ASP A 283 -27.18 -24.38 18.26
CA ASP A 283 -25.92 -24.98 17.81
C ASP A 283 -25.77 -24.91 16.28
N SER A 284 -26.89 -24.91 15.55
CA SER A 284 -26.88 -24.78 14.08
C SER A 284 -26.28 -23.45 13.62
N TRP A 285 -26.60 -22.35 14.30
CA TRP A 285 -26.02 -21.03 14.01
C TRP A 285 -24.54 -21.02 14.36
N LEU A 286 -24.19 -21.60 15.51
CA LEU A 286 -22.81 -21.68 15.97
C LEU A 286 -21.92 -22.44 14.99
N ASP A 287 -22.40 -23.53 14.43
CA ASP A 287 -21.66 -24.33 13.44
C ASP A 287 -21.48 -23.59 12.12
N ARG A 288 -22.54 -22.92 11.62
CA ARG A 288 -22.43 -22.05 10.42
C ARG A 288 -21.44 -20.91 10.65
N ALA A 289 -21.53 -20.24 11.80
CA ALA A 289 -20.62 -19.17 12.19
C ALA A 289 -19.18 -19.66 12.25
N ARG A 290 -18.91 -20.79 12.90
CA ARG A 290 -17.57 -21.40 12.97
C ARG A 290 -17.03 -21.75 11.58
N GLY A 291 -17.86 -22.29 10.70
CA GLY A 291 -17.48 -22.62 9.32
C GLY A 291 -17.00 -21.39 8.55
N TRP A 292 -17.82 -20.34 8.48
CA TRP A 292 -17.47 -19.11 7.77
C TRP A 292 -16.32 -18.34 8.40
N LEU A 293 -16.18 -18.37 9.72
CA LEU A 293 -15.03 -17.79 10.41
C LEU A 293 -13.72 -18.53 10.06
N ARG A 294 -13.74 -19.86 9.88
CA ARG A 294 -12.55 -20.59 9.39
C ARG A 294 -12.18 -20.18 7.97
N VAL A 295 -13.17 -20.02 7.09
CA VAL A 295 -12.92 -19.55 5.70
C VAL A 295 -12.27 -18.16 5.71
N MET A 296 -12.81 -17.24 6.52
CA MET A 296 -12.22 -15.90 6.71
C MET A 296 -10.79 -15.97 7.26
N GLN A 297 -10.53 -16.84 8.23
CA GLN A 297 -9.17 -17.02 8.77
C GLN A 297 -8.19 -17.52 7.72
N TRP A 298 -8.56 -18.53 6.91
CA TRP A 298 -7.72 -19.01 5.81
C TRP A 298 -7.43 -17.92 4.77
N ASP A 299 -8.43 -17.11 4.44
CA ASP A 299 -8.27 -15.95 3.55
C ASP A 299 -7.28 -14.92 4.13
N ALA A 300 -7.45 -14.55 5.40
CA ALA A 300 -6.58 -13.56 6.06
C ALA A 300 -5.13 -14.06 6.24
N TRP A 301 -4.93 -15.30 6.71
CA TRP A 301 -3.58 -15.86 6.88
C TRP A 301 -2.88 -16.11 5.56
N GLY A 302 -3.59 -16.66 4.57
CA GLY A 302 -3.04 -16.84 3.23
C GLY A 302 -2.63 -15.50 2.61
N ALA A 303 -3.44 -14.46 2.82
CA ALA A 303 -3.13 -13.12 2.31
C ALA A 303 -1.89 -12.57 3.02
N MET A 304 -1.82 -12.74 4.35
CA MET A 304 -0.66 -12.34 5.15
C MET A 304 0.65 -12.89 4.65
N ILE A 305 0.69 -14.19 4.35
CA ILE A 305 1.89 -14.80 3.80
C ILE A 305 2.30 -14.13 2.48
N VAL A 306 1.36 -14.00 1.54
CA VAL A 306 1.63 -13.46 0.20
C VAL A 306 2.12 -12.02 0.27
N TYR A 307 1.40 -11.14 1.00
CA TYR A 307 1.83 -9.74 1.09
C TYR A 307 3.13 -9.60 1.86
N THR A 308 3.36 -10.36 2.93
CA THR A 308 4.60 -10.25 3.72
C THR A 308 5.82 -10.57 2.87
N PHE A 309 5.78 -11.65 2.10
CA PHE A 309 6.87 -11.99 1.19
C PHE A 309 7.10 -10.91 0.14
N CYS A 310 6.02 -10.35 -0.42
CA CYS A 310 6.10 -9.27 -1.38
C CYS A 310 6.70 -7.99 -0.77
N THR A 311 6.23 -7.58 0.41
CA THR A 311 6.73 -6.41 1.13
C THR A 311 8.22 -6.57 1.47
N ILE A 312 8.65 -7.74 1.95
CA ILE A 312 10.06 -8.04 2.18
C ILE A 312 10.86 -7.89 0.89
N ALA A 313 10.36 -8.43 -0.24
CA ALA A 313 11.07 -8.35 -1.51
C ALA A 313 11.26 -6.91 -1.98
N PHE A 314 10.22 -6.10 -1.95
CA PHE A 314 10.31 -4.67 -2.28
C PHE A 314 11.21 -3.90 -1.32
N TYR A 315 11.13 -4.18 -0.02
CA TYR A 315 12.02 -3.57 0.98
C TYR A 315 13.49 -3.86 0.67
N LEU A 316 13.83 -5.13 0.42
CA LEU A 316 15.19 -5.55 0.14
C LEU A 316 15.71 -4.99 -1.18
N LEU A 317 14.89 -4.93 -2.24
CA LEU A 317 15.25 -4.27 -3.50
C LEU A 317 15.51 -2.77 -3.31
N GLY A 318 14.66 -2.09 -2.53
CA GLY A 318 14.85 -0.69 -2.16
C GLY A 318 16.15 -0.47 -1.38
N ALA A 319 16.43 -1.31 -0.39
CA ALA A 319 17.65 -1.21 0.41
C ALA A 319 18.92 -1.53 -0.39
N ALA A 320 18.90 -2.62 -1.16
CA ALA A 320 20.06 -3.10 -1.87
C ALA A 320 20.41 -2.21 -3.06
N ILE A 321 19.43 -1.75 -3.84
CA ILE A 321 19.71 -1.01 -5.07
C ILE A 321 19.54 0.49 -4.87
N LEU A 322 18.37 0.95 -4.42
CA LEU A 322 18.09 2.38 -4.31
C LEU A 322 18.89 3.01 -3.18
N GLY A 323 18.93 2.38 -2.01
CA GLY A 323 19.68 2.86 -0.84
C GLY A 323 21.19 2.92 -1.09
N ARG A 324 21.78 1.85 -1.66
CA ARG A 324 23.20 1.85 -2.02
C ARG A 324 23.53 2.81 -3.17
N SER A 325 22.55 3.17 -3.99
CA SER A 325 22.69 4.19 -5.05
C SER A 325 22.43 5.63 -4.60
N GLY A 326 21.92 5.83 -3.38
CA GLY A 326 21.45 7.17 -2.96
C GLY A 326 20.23 7.66 -3.76
N LEU A 327 19.52 6.76 -4.45
CA LEU A 327 18.35 7.08 -5.25
C LEU A 327 17.11 7.11 -4.36
N LEU A 328 16.60 8.31 -4.09
CA LEU A 328 15.35 8.47 -3.35
C LEU A 328 14.18 8.61 -4.34
N PRO A 329 13.16 7.74 -4.26
CA PRO A 329 11.99 7.87 -5.12
C PRO A 329 11.22 9.14 -4.78
N GLU A 330 11.24 10.14 -5.67
CA GLU A 330 10.68 11.47 -5.43
C GLU A 330 9.88 12.02 -6.63
N LYS A 331 8.83 12.80 -6.32
CA LYS A 331 8.08 13.69 -7.24
C LYS A 331 7.74 13.06 -8.61
N SER A 332 8.27 13.63 -9.70
CA SER A 332 7.94 13.29 -11.09
C SER A 332 8.73 12.12 -11.65
N GLU A 333 9.81 11.71 -10.97
CA GLU A 333 10.72 10.64 -11.39
C GLU A 333 10.50 9.34 -10.61
N LEU A 334 9.39 9.25 -9.85
CA LEU A 334 9.10 8.15 -8.93
C LEU A 334 9.15 6.79 -9.64
N ILE A 335 8.39 6.61 -10.72
CA ILE A 335 8.33 5.32 -11.42
C ILE A 335 9.65 4.97 -12.10
N GLN A 336 10.34 5.95 -12.70
CA GLN A 336 11.65 5.72 -13.31
C GLN A 336 12.69 5.30 -12.26
N THR A 337 12.71 5.97 -11.11
CA THR A 337 13.61 5.64 -10.00
C THR A 337 13.34 4.22 -9.49
N LEU A 338 12.07 3.84 -9.30
CA LEU A 338 11.72 2.49 -8.88
C LEU A 338 12.09 1.42 -9.92
N SER A 339 12.05 1.75 -11.22
CA SER A 339 12.44 0.83 -12.29
C SER A 339 13.93 0.44 -12.22
N ALA A 340 14.78 1.28 -11.62
CA ALA A 340 16.19 0.99 -11.41
C ALA A 340 16.43 -0.31 -10.60
N MET A 341 15.48 -0.69 -9.73
CA MET A 341 15.56 -1.94 -8.95
C MET A 341 15.61 -3.21 -9.82
N TYR A 342 15.25 -3.12 -11.10
CA TYR A 342 15.22 -4.24 -12.04
C TYR A 342 16.37 -4.20 -13.04
N ALA A 343 17.08 -3.07 -13.13
CA ALA A 343 18.12 -2.84 -14.12
C ALA A 343 19.28 -3.85 -14.05
N PRO A 344 19.83 -4.20 -12.85
CA PRO A 344 20.94 -5.14 -12.79
C PRO A 344 20.61 -6.52 -13.37
N VAL A 345 19.39 -7.02 -13.14
CA VAL A 345 18.99 -8.38 -13.53
C VAL A 345 18.48 -8.44 -14.96
N PHE A 346 17.63 -7.50 -15.36
CA PHE A 346 16.90 -7.55 -16.64
C PHE A 346 17.52 -6.66 -17.73
N GLY A 347 18.53 -5.85 -17.41
CA GLY A 347 19.18 -4.95 -18.35
C GLY A 347 18.18 -4.07 -19.09
N ALA A 348 18.22 -4.10 -20.43
CA ALA A 348 17.32 -3.31 -21.28
C ALA A 348 15.83 -3.66 -21.12
N ALA A 349 15.48 -4.88 -20.69
CA ALA A 349 14.09 -5.29 -20.49
C ALA A 349 13.51 -4.83 -19.15
N ALA A 350 14.36 -4.35 -18.21
CA ALA A 350 13.97 -3.97 -16.85
C ALA A 350 12.82 -2.96 -16.83
N GLN A 351 12.94 -1.91 -17.66
CA GLN A 351 11.94 -0.85 -17.72
C GLN A 351 10.59 -1.40 -18.18
N GLY A 352 10.54 -2.19 -19.25
CA GLY A 352 9.27 -2.76 -19.75
C GLY A 352 8.60 -3.69 -18.75
N VAL A 353 9.37 -4.58 -18.13
CA VAL A 353 8.89 -5.51 -17.10
C VAL A 353 8.35 -4.74 -15.88
N PHE A 354 9.10 -3.76 -15.41
CA PHE A 354 8.70 -2.94 -14.27
C PHE A 354 7.45 -2.11 -14.57
N LEU A 355 7.37 -1.46 -15.74
CA LEU A 355 6.25 -0.58 -16.09
C LEU A 355 4.93 -1.35 -16.20
N PHE A 356 4.95 -2.54 -16.80
CA PHE A 356 3.78 -3.43 -16.81
C PHE A 356 3.31 -3.76 -15.39
N GLY A 357 4.26 -4.07 -14.52
CA GLY A 357 4.01 -4.36 -13.12
C GLY A 357 3.53 -3.17 -12.28
N ALA A 358 4.15 -2.01 -12.46
CA ALA A 358 3.77 -0.77 -11.81
C ALA A 358 2.34 -0.39 -12.22
N PHE A 359 2.00 -0.50 -13.50
CA PHE A 359 0.62 -0.33 -13.97
C PHE A 359 -0.33 -1.31 -13.28
N ALA A 360 0.00 -2.62 -13.29
CA ALA A 360 -0.81 -3.67 -12.68
C ALA A 360 -1.15 -3.37 -11.20
N VAL A 361 -0.12 -3.07 -10.41
CA VAL A 361 -0.23 -2.89 -8.96
C VAL A 361 -0.88 -1.57 -8.61
N LEU A 362 -0.45 -0.47 -9.24
CA LEU A 362 -0.96 0.86 -8.90
C LEU A 362 -2.40 1.04 -9.39
N PHE A 363 -2.73 0.59 -10.62
CA PHE A 363 -4.09 0.71 -11.14
C PHE A 363 -5.08 -0.17 -10.37
N SER A 364 -4.70 -1.40 -10.03
CA SER A 364 -5.55 -2.28 -9.20
C SER A 364 -5.77 -1.70 -7.81
N THR A 365 -4.72 -1.15 -7.17
CA THR A 365 -4.85 -0.45 -5.88
C THR A 365 -5.82 0.71 -5.99
N PHE A 366 -5.65 1.57 -7.00
CA PHE A 366 -6.52 2.73 -7.24
C PHE A 366 -7.98 2.32 -7.40
N TYR A 367 -8.25 1.34 -8.26
CA TYR A 367 -9.60 0.86 -8.53
C TYR A 367 -10.26 0.23 -7.30
N VAL A 368 -9.57 -0.69 -6.62
CA VAL A 368 -10.12 -1.42 -5.46
C VAL A 368 -10.32 -0.50 -4.26
N ALA A 369 -9.40 0.44 -4.03
CA ALA A 369 -9.53 1.43 -2.97
C ALA A 369 -10.76 2.32 -3.19
N LEU A 370 -10.95 2.87 -4.40
CA LEU A 370 -12.13 3.68 -4.73
C LEU A 370 -13.44 2.89 -4.62
N ALA A 371 -13.42 1.62 -4.99
CA ALA A 371 -14.54 0.71 -4.80
C ALA A 371 -14.89 0.52 -3.31
N ALA A 372 -13.88 0.37 -2.44
CA ALA A 372 -14.09 0.28 -1.00
C ALA A 372 -14.57 1.61 -0.40
N GLN A 373 -13.92 2.73 -0.77
CA GLN A 373 -14.22 4.05 -0.22
C GLN A 373 -15.63 4.54 -0.58
N SER A 374 -16.08 4.31 -1.82
CA SER A 374 -17.46 4.64 -2.22
C SER A 374 -18.52 3.90 -1.39
N ARG A 375 -18.25 2.64 -1.00
CA ARG A 375 -19.13 1.82 -0.15
C ARG A 375 -19.11 2.28 1.30
N LEU A 376 -17.91 2.50 1.86
CA LEU A 376 -17.75 2.97 3.24
C LEU A 376 -18.38 4.36 3.41
N ALA A 377 -18.19 5.28 2.47
CA ALA A 377 -18.82 6.59 2.51
C ALA A 377 -20.36 6.52 2.38
N ALA A 378 -20.90 5.64 1.53
CA ALA A 378 -22.34 5.42 1.47
C ALA A 378 -22.90 4.85 2.79
N ASP A 379 -22.13 4.00 3.47
CA ASP A 379 -22.50 3.46 4.77
C ASP A 379 -22.39 4.49 5.90
N ALA A 380 -21.39 5.37 5.85
CA ALA A 380 -21.19 6.46 6.80
C ALA A 380 -22.39 7.41 6.84
N VAL A 381 -23.09 7.64 5.72
CA VAL A 381 -24.34 8.42 5.66
C VAL A 381 -25.41 7.85 6.61
N ASN A 382 -25.54 6.51 6.65
CA ASN A 382 -26.47 5.83 7.55
C ASN A 382 -25.97 5.87 9.00
N VAL A 383 -24.68 5.62 9.23
CA VAL A 383 -24.08 5.58 10.57
C VAL A 383 -24.11 6.94 11.26
N LEU A 384 -23.86 8.03 10.53
CA LEU A 384 -23.94 9.40 11.03
C LEU A 384 -25.39 9.91 11.11
N GLY A 385 -26.34 9.16 10.58
CA GLY A 385 -27.78 9.47 10.63
C GLY A 385 -28.20 10.65 9.76
N PHE A 386 -27.42 10.98 8.71
CA PHE A 386 -27.81 11.99 7.73
C PHE A 386 -28.98 11.54 6.86
N ALA A 387 -29.05 10.24 6.55
CA ALA A 387 -30.20 9.63 5.89
C ALA A 387 -30.31 8.15 6.25
N LYS A 388 -31.50 7.55 6.10
CA LYS A 388 -31.70 6.10 6.12
C LYS A 388 -31.86 5.61 4.68
N LEU A 389 -30.74 5.23 4.07
CA LEU A 389 -30.71 4.73 2.69
C LEU A 389 -31.17 3.28 2.64
N ASN A 390 -32.17 2.99 1.82
CA ASN A 390 -32.48 1.60 1.44
C ASN A 390 -31.43 1.05 0.45
N GLU A 391 -31.47 -0.25 0.16
CA GLU A 391 -30.51 -0.91 -0.74
C GLU A 391 -30.39 -0.25 -2.12
N ALA A 392 -31.52 0.17 -2.71
CA ALA A 392 -31.53 0.82 -4.01
C ALA A 392 -30.90 2.23 -3.98
N GLN A 393 -31.19 3.01 -2.93
CA GLN A 393 -30.59 4.32 -2.70
C GLN A 393 -29.10 4.20 -2.41
N LYS A 394 -28.70 3.24 -1.56
CA LYS A 394 -27.29 2.95 -1.27
C LYS A 394 -26.52 2.65 -2.55
N LYS A 395 -27.08 1.83 -3.44
CA LYS A 395 -26.48 1.55 -4.76
C LYS A 395 -26.33 2.80 -5.62
N LYS A 396 -27.31 3.73 -5.61
CA LYS A 396 -27.21 5.01 -6.33
C LYS A 396 -26.10 5.90 -5.75
N VAL A 397 -26.02 6.01 -4.43
CA VAL A 397 -24.98 6.79 -3.74
C VAL A 397 -23.59 6.23 -4.04
N VAL A 398 -23.42 4.90 -3.95
CA VAL A 398 -22.15 4.24 -4.31
C VAL A 398 -21.74 4.55 -5.75
N LYS A 399 -22.68 4.52 -6.71
CA LYS A 399 -22.40 4.88 -8.10
C LYS A 399 -22.00 6.35 -8.25
N GLY A 400 -22.70 7.28 -7.60
CA GLY A 400 -22.35 8.70 -7.62
C GLY A 400 -20.96 8.96 -7.03
N LEU A 401 -20.64 8.33 -5.90
CA LEU A 401 -19.31 8.39 -5.28
C LEU A 401 -18.24 7.73 -6.14
N GLY A 402 -18.59 6.67 -6.89
CA GLY A 402 -17.72 6.04 -7.89
C GLY A 402 -17.35 6.94 -9.07
N VAL A 403 -18.05 8.07 -9.26
CA VAL A 403 -17.68 9.13 -10.22
C VAL A 403 -16.93 10.26 -9.51
N ALA A 404 -17.45 10.71 -8.36
CA ALA A 404 -16.92 11.87 -7.66
C ALA A 404 -15.53 11.62 -7.05
N LEU A 405 -15.32 10.50 -6.37
CA LEU A 405 -14.06 10.24 -5.67
C LEU A 405 -12.85 10.11 -6.61
N PRO A 406 -12.93 9.36 -7.73
CA PRO A 406 -11.81 9.31 -8.69
C PRO A 406 -11.54 10.67 -9.33
N ALA A 407 -12.59 11.45 -9.65
CA ALA A 407 -12.44 12.79 -10.21
C ALA A 407 -11.75 13.76 -9.23
N ILE A 408 -12.10 13.70 -7.94
CA ILE A 408 -11.42 14.47 -6.88
C ILE A 408 -9.96 14.02 -6.77
N ALA A 409 -9.69 12.72 -6.73
CA ALA A 409 -8.35 12.17 -6.62
C ALA A 409 -7.41 12.66 -7.74
N VAL A 410 -7.83 12.56 -9.01
CA VAL A 410 -7.01 13.03 -10.13
C VAL A 410 -6.85 14.55 -10.15
N THR A 411 -7.87 15.30 -9.69
CA THR A 411 -7.78 16.76 -9.56
C THR A 411 -6.74 17.15 -8.52
N ILE A 412 -6.72 16.47 -7.37
CA ILE A 412 -5.70 16.67 -6.33
C ILE A 412 -4.30 16.45 -6.91
N TYR A 413 -4.09 15.36 -7.66
CA TYR A 413 -2.81 15.09 -8.31
C TYR A 413 -2.41 16.17 -9.32
N ALA A 414 -3.35 16.60 -10.17
CA ALA A 414 -3.10 17.60 -11.20
C ALA A 414 -2.62 18.94 -10.60
N LEU A 415 -3.19 19.32 -9.45
CA LEU A 415 -2.86 20.53 -8.69
C LEU A 415 -1.61 20.36 -7.80
N PHE A 416 -1.39 19.17 -7.25
CA PHE A 416 -0.30 18.85 -6.34
C PHE A 416 0.39 17.52 -6.74
N PRO A 417 1.29 17.54 -7.73
CA PRO A 417 1.92 16.34 -8.29
C PRO A 417 3.06 15.81 -7.41
N ALA A 418 2.76 15.50 -6.16
CA ALA A 418 3.70 14.95 -5.18
C ALA A 418 3.18 13.59 -4.66
N PRO A 419 3.27 12.52 -5.47
CA PRO A 419 2.62 11.24 -5.19
C PRO A 419 3.11 10.60 -3.89
N VAL A 420 4.42 10.63 -3.64
CA VAL A 420 5.02 10.06 -2.42
C VAL A 420 4.50 10.77 -1.16
N TRP A 421 4.40 12.10 -1.20
CA TRP A 421 3.90 12.88 -0.07
C TRP A 421 2.43 12.58 0.23
N LEU A 422 1.60 12.49 -0.82
CA LEU A 422 0.18 12.13 -0.71
C LEU A 422 0.01 10.74 -0.08
N ILE A 423 0.83 9.78 -0.50
CA ILE A 423 0.81 8.41 0.00
C ILE A 423 1.27 8.35 1.46
N LEU A 424 2.45 8.90 1.80
CA LEU A 424 3.01 8.83 3.16
C LEU A 424 2.20 9.62 4.19
N THR A 425 1.57 10.73 3.79
CA THR A 425 0.69 11.50 4.68
C THR A 425 -0.55 10.68 5.05
N ALA A 426 -1.19 10.05 4.06
CA ALA A 426 -2.29 9.13 4.34
C ALA A 426 -1.83 7.94 5.18
N GLY A 427 -0.64 7.38 4.92
CA GLY A 427 -0.05 6.32 5.74
C GLY A 427 0.15 6.70 7.19
N THR A 428 0.62 7.92 7.44
CA THR A 428 0.74 8.47 8.80
C THR A 428 -0.62 8.51 9.50
N MET A 429 -1.67 9.00 8.82
CA MET A 429 -3.02 9.01 9.38
C MET A 429 -3.57 7.59 9.60
N GLN A 430 -3.28 6.66 8.70
CA GLN A 430 -3.66 5.26 8.90
C GLN A 430 -2.94 4.64 10.10
N ALA A 431 -1.67 4.94 10.33
CA ALA A 431 -0.92 4.47 11.49
C ALA A 431 -1.49 5.03 12.81
N ILE A 432 -1.91 6.30 12.83
CA ILE A 432 -2.57 6.93 13.99
C ILE A 432 -3.96 6.30 14.26
N LEU A 433 -4.66 5.81 13.23
CA LEU A 433 -5.91 5.06 13.39
C LEU A 433 -5.71 3.69 14.06
N LEU A 434 -4.55 3.04 13.87
CA LEU A 434 -4.32 1.67 14.37
C LEU A 434 -4.57 1.49 15.87
N PRO A 435 -4.11 2.37 16.79
CA PRO A 435 -4.46 2.24 18.21
C PRO A 435 -5.96 2.25 18.47
N MET A 436 -6.73 3.04 17.69
CA MET A 436 -8.19 3.10 17.81
C MET A 436 -8.83 1.77 17.40
N LEU A 437 -8.33 1.16 16.33
CA LEU A 437 -8.79 -0.15 15.88
C LEU A 437 -8.38 -1.26 16.86
N GLY A 438 -7.15 -1.22 17.37
CA GLY A 438 -6.67 -2.15 18.40
C GLY A 438 -7.53 -2.10 19.66
N PHE A 439 -7.88 -0.89 20.13
CA PHE A 439 -8.82 -0.72 21.24
C PHE A 439 -10.21 -1.27 20.91
N SER A 440 -10.71 -0.98 19.70
CA SER A 440 -12.03 -1.42 19.25
C SER A 440 -12.15 -2.94 19.24
N VAL A 441 -11.14 -3.66 18.74
CA VAL A 441 -11.18 -5.13 18.72
C VAL A 441 -11.06 -5.73 20.12
N LEU A 442 -10.30 -5.13 21.03
CA LEU A 442 -10.29 -5.56 22.44
C LEU A 442 -11.66 -5.35 23.09
N TYR A 443 -12.31 -4.20 22.83
CA TYR A 443 -13.67 -3.95 23.31
C TYR A 443 -14.65 -4.99 22.75
N PHE A 444 -14.62 -5.28 21.45
CA PHE A 444 -15.47 -6.31 20.87
C PHE A 444 -15.19 -7.68 21.49
N ARG A 445 -13.92 -8.05 21.58
CA ARG A 445 -13.45 -9.31 22.14
C ARG A 445 -14.03 -9.60 23.52
N TYR A 446 -13.94 -8.63 24.43
CA TYR A 446 -14.32 -8.83 25.84
C TYR A 446 -15.78 -8.50 26.15
N LYS A 447 -16.39 -7.54 25.43
CA LYS A 447 -17.73 -7.02 25.77
C LYS A 447 -18.84 -7.42 24.81
N LYS A 448 -18.55 -7.78 23.55
CA LYS A 448 -19.58 -7.97 22.52
C LYS A 448 -19.55 -9.36 21.85
N SER A 449 -18.37 -9.94 21.67
CA SER A 449 -18.20 -11.24 21.01
C SER A 449 -18.85 -12.37 21.81
N ASP A 450 -19.59 -13.23 21.11
CA ASP A 450 -20.20 -14.43 21.67
C ASP A 450 -19.11 -15.30 22.32
N PRO A 451 -19.23 -15.65 23.63
CA PRO A 451 -18.24 -16.47 24.32
C PRO A 451 -17.94 -17.79 23.61
N ARG A 452 -18.92 -18.39 22.93
CA ARG A 452 -18.78 -19.68 22.22
C ARG A 452 -17.95 -19.58 20.92
N LEU A 453 -17.71 -18.36 20.43
CA LEU A 453 -16.92 -18.04 19.24
C LEU A 453 -15.56 -17.43 19.56
N ARG A 454 -15.20 -17.28 20.85
CA ARG A 454 -13.91 -16.74 21.25
C ARG A 454 -12.77 -17.73 20.97
N ALA A 455 -11.66 -17.19 20.50
CA ALA A 455 -10.39 -17.91 20.35
C ALA A 455 -9.74 -18.19 21.73
N GLY A 456 -8.66 -18.98 21.78
CA GLY A 456 -7.95 -19.30 23.03
C GLY A 456 -7.11 -18.15 23.61
N LYS A 457 -6.53 -18.35 24.80
CA LYS A 457 -5.76 -17.34 25.55
C LYS A 457 -4.53 -16.79 24.80
N VAL A 458 -3.88 -17.61 23.97
CA VAL A 458 -2.76 -17.17 23.12
C VAL A 458 -3.20 -16.04 22.18
N TRP A 459 -4.42 -16.13 21.65
CA TRP A 459 -5.00 -15.08 20.80
C TRP A 459 -5.20 -13.77 21.56
N ASP A 460 -5.62 -13.85 22.82
CA ASP A 460 -5.78 -12.67 23.68
C ASP A 460 -4.45 -11.98 23.93
N VAL A 461 -3.37 -12.74 24.18
CA VAL A 461 -2.01 -12.19 24.33
C VAL A 461 -1.55 -11.50 23.04
N MET A 462 -1.77 -12.13 21.88
CA MET A 462 -1.40 -11.52 20.59
C MET A 462 -2.21 -10.26 20.29
N LEU A 463 -3.51 -10.23 20.60
CA LEU A 463 -4.33 -9.02 20.44
C LEU A 463 -3.87 -7.86 21.32
N TRP A 464 -3.51 -8.14 22.58
CA TRP A 464 -2.93 -7.14 23.47
C TRP A 464 -1.58 -6.65 22.96
N PHE A 465 -0.75 -7.56 22.46
CA PHE A 465 0.53 -7.20 21.86
C PHE A 465 0.34 -6.32 20.61
N SER A 466 -0.62 -6.64 19.74
CA SER A 466 -0.99 -5.77 18.60
C SER A 466 -1.43 -4.40 19.07
N PHE A 467 -2.30 -4.32 20.08
CA PHE A 467 -2.78 -3.05 20.60
C PHE A 467 -1.64 -2.19 21.17
N LEU A 468 -0.75 -2.78 21.98
CA LEU A 468 0.39 -2.05 22.56
C LEU A 468 1.34 -1.55 21.47
N ALA A 469 1.63 -2.37 20.46
CA ALA A 469 2.46 -1.98 19.34
C ALA A 469 1.84 -0.81 18.55
N PHE A 470 0.54 -0.88 18.27
CA PHE A 470 -0.18 0.21 17.61
C PHE A 470 -0.18 1.48 18.44
N LEU A 471 -0.35 1.36 19.76
CA LEU A 471 -0.33 2.50 20.66
C LEU A 471 1.01 3.21 20.63
N VAL A 472 2.12 2.47 20.73
CA VAL A 472 3.48 3.04 20.66
C VAL A 472 3.69 3.76 19.33
N ILE A 473 3.38 3.10 18.20
CA ILE A 473 3.57 3.67 16.86
C ILE A 473 2.69 4.90 16.63
N GLY A 474 1.39 4.80 16.93
CA GLY A 474 0.44 5.87 16.71
C GLY A 474 0.68 7.08 17.60
N VAL A 475 1.04 6.88 18.87
CA VAL A 475 1.39 7.98 19.79
C VAL A 475 2.68 8.65 19.36
N HIS A 476 3.71 7.88 18.99
CA HIS A 476 4.96 8.46 18.50
C HIS A 476 4.74 9.32 17.26
N LEU A 477 4.02 8.81 16.24
CA LEU A 477 3.70 9.58 15.04
C LEU A 477 2.87 10.83 15.33
N ALA A 478 1.85 10.72 16.18
CA ALA A 478 1.03 11.86 16.55
C ALA A 478 1.87 12.93 17.27
N TYR A 479 2.76 12.51 18.18
CA TYR A 479 3.66 13.42 18.88
C TYR A 479 4.60 14.14 17.92
N THR A 480 5.31 13.38 17.07
CA THR A 480 6.27 13.94 16.12
C THR A 480 5.60 14.89 15.13
N LYS A 481 4.35 14.66 14.73
CA LYS A 481 3.63 15.56 13.80
C LYS A 481 3.05 16.82 14.44
N LEU A 482 2.81 16.81 15.75
CA LEU A 482 2.21 17.95 16.46
C LEU A 482 3.25 18.85 17.11
N PHE A 483 4.40 18.32 17.49
CA PHE A 483 5.38 19.00 18.35
C PHE A 483 6.79 19.09 17.78
N THR A 484 7.05 18.51 16.62
CA THR A 484 8.34 18.56 15.91
C THR A 484 8.09 19.03 14.48
#